data_AF-A0A8H7EM72-F1
#
_entry.id   AF-A0A8H7EM72-F1
#
_cell.length_a   1.000
_cell.length_b   1.000
_cell.length_c   1.000
_cell.angle_alpha   90.00
_cell.angle_beta   90.00
_cell.angle_gamma   90.00
#
_symmetry.space_group_name_H-M   'P 1'
#
loop_
_entity.id
_entity.type
_entity.pdbx_description
1 polymer ?
#
loop_
_entity_poly.entity_id
_entity_poly.type
_entity_poly.pdbx_seq_one_letter_code
_entity_poly.pdbx_strand_id
1 'polypeptide(L)'
;MRFVNRDYVDNREPTIGAAFLTQKCQVNDRSIKFEIWDTAGQERFHSLAPMYYRNAQAAIVAYDITKSVTLDKAKSWVKELQRQAQPEIVIALVGNKLDLVQGDLQSTDNENERQVPEEDAQAYAEEAGLLFFETSAKSNLNVEAVFNAIGEKIPLEHTHGRNTSAANRTMSQGKIDLAQQPPSGLNSTTSSCAC
;
A
#
# COMPACT_ATOMS: atom_id res chain seq x y z
N MET A 1 9.19 4.24 5.89
CA MET A 1 9.14 4.99 4.61
C MET A 1 9.46 6.47 4.78
N ARG A 2 10.35 7.02 3.94
CA ARG A 2 10.79 8.43 3.95
C ARG A 2 9.66 9.42 3.63
N PHE A 3 8.80 9.09 2.67
CA PHE A 3 7.70 9.95 2.23
C PHE A 3 6.73 10.35 3.36
N VAL A 4 6.49 9.45 4.32
CA VAL A 4 5.52 9.68 5.41
C VAL A 4 6.20 10.26 6.65
N ASN A 5 7.33 9.68 7.05
CA ASN A 5 7.95 10.00 8.33
C ASN A 5 8.93 11.18 8.24
N ARG A 6 9.33 11.61 7.03
CA ARG A 6 10.39 12.59 6.75
C ARG A 6 11.77 12.30 7.35
N ASP A 7 11.88 11.22 8.12
CA ASP A 7 13.12 10.73 8.72
C ASP A 7 13.72 9.56 7.95
N TYR A 8 15.05 9.47 7.98
CA TYR A 8 15.82 8.31 7.54
C TYR A 8 16.60 7.75 8.72
N VAL A 9 16.49 6.44 8.94
CA VAL A 9 17.23 5.72 9.97
C VAL A 9 18.14 4.72 9.26
N ASP A 10 19.44 4.92 9.41
CA ASP A 10 20.46 3.98 8.94
C ASP A 10 20.30 2.69 9.75
N ASN A 11 20.08 1.55 9.09
CA ASN A 11 19.66 0.27 9.70
C ASN A 11 18.24 0.21 10.30
N ARG A 12 17.24 0.65 9.54
CA ARG A 12 15.83 0.35 9.87
C ARG A 12 15.61 -1.17 9.98
N GLU A 13 15.01 -1.62 11.07
CA GLU A 13 14.63 -3.03 11.23
C GLU A 13 13.70 -3.47 10.09
N PRO A 14 13.86 -4.69 9.55
CA PRO A 14 12.97 -5.21 8.52
C PRO A 14 11.52 -5.15 8.99
N THR A 15 10.63 -4.63 8.14
CA THR A 15 9.19 -4.65 8.42
C THR A 15 8.75 -6.10 8.65
N ILE A 16 8.02 -6.35 9.74
CA ILE A 16 7.41 -7.65 10.05
C ILE A 16 5.96 -7.59 9.58
N GLY A 17 5.57 -8.41 8.60
CA GLY A 17 4.23 -8.40 8.03
C GLY A 17 3.99 -7.19 7.14
N ALA A 18 3.19 -6.22 7.60
CA ALA A 18 2.96 -4.96 6.91
C ALA A 18 2.69 -3.80 7.87
N ALA A 19 3.12 -2.60 7.52
CA ALA A 19 2.77 -1.37 8.22
C ALA A 19 1.80 -0.54 7.35
N PHE A 20 0.77 0.00 7.99
CA PHE A 20 -0.18 0.91 7.36
C PHE A 20 0.18 2.36 7.66
N LEU A 21 0.32 3.17 6.62
CA LEU A 21 0.68 4.57 6.71
C LEU A 21 -0.31 5.41 5.89
N THR A 22 -0.57 6.63 6.33
CA THR A 22 -1.42 7.56 5.60
C THR A 22 -0.68 8.87 5.39
N GLN A 23 -0.65 9.36 4.15
CA GLN A 23 -0.07 10.65 3.82
C GLN A 23 -0.99 11.42 2.89
N LYS A 24 -1.26 12.68 3.22
CA LYS A 24 -1.96 13.60 2.31
C LYS A 24 -0.92 14.39 1.53
N CYS A 25 -1.13 14.50 0.23
CA CYS A 25 -0.31 15.32 -0.66
C CYS A 25 -1.20 16.14 -1.59
N GLN A 26 -0.72 17.31 -1.99
CA GLN A 26 -1.31 18.02 -3.10
C GLN A 26 -0.56 17.66 -4.37
N VAL A 27 -1.28 17.11 -5.33
CA VAL A 27 -0.77 16.81 -6.68
C VAL A 27 -1.57 17.67 -7.63
N ASN A 28 -0.89 18.64 -8.26
CA ASN A 28 -1.54 19.74 -8.98
C ASN A 28 -2.53 20.50 -8.07
N ASP A 29 -3.79 20.64 -8.47
CA ASP A 29 -4.84 21.29 -7.67
C ASP A 29 -5.71 20.31 -6.85
N ARG A 30 -5.23 19.07 -6.66
CA ARG A 30 -6.00 18.00 -6.01
C ARG A 30 -5.33 17.55 -4.72
N SER A 31 -6.12 17.44 -3.64
CA SER A 31 -5.68 16.82 -2.40
C SER A 31 -5.92 15.31 -2.46
N ILE A 32 -4.86 14.54 -2.61
CA ILE A 32 -4.91 13.07 -2.62
C ILE A 32 -4.49 12.57 -1.24
N LYS A 33 -5.25 11.60 -0.69
CA LYS A 33 -4.89 10.86 0.52
C LYS A 33 -4.36 9.50 0.09
N PHE A 34 -3.05 9.29 0.24
CA PHE A 34 -2.43 7.99 0.04
C PHE A 34 -2.60 7.12 1.29
N GLU A 35 -3.08 5.90 1.06
CA GLU A 35 -3.15 4.82 2.05
C GLU A 35 -2.10 3.78 1.65
N ILE A 36 -0.95 3.82 2.33
CA ILE A 36 0.26 3.12 1.91
C ILE A 36 0.47 1.91 2.80
N TRP A 37 0.59 0.74 2.17
CA TRP A 37 0.96 -0.51 2.81
C TRP A 37 2.45 -0.77 2.59
N ASP A 38 3.26 -0.61 3.64
CA ASP A 38 4.68 -0.97 3.68
C ASP A 38 4.78 -2.46 4.00
N THR A 39 4.94 -3.31 2.98
CA THR A 39 4.97 -4.77 3.19
C THR A 39 6.40 -5.27 3.43
N ALA A 40 6.53 -6.30 4.26
CA ALA A 40 7.78 -7.04 4.40
C ALA A 40 8.18 -7.67 3.05
N GLY A 41 9.27 -7.19 2.45
CA GLY A 41 9.81 -7.74 1.19
C GLY A 41 10.57 -9.07 1.36
N GLN A 42 10.48 -9.73 2.52
CA GLN A 42 11.09 -11.04 2.74
C GLN A 42 10.23 -12.14 2.14
N GLU A 43 10.87 -13.08 1.45
CA GLU A 43 10.21 -14.23 0.82
C GLU A 43 9.34 -15.05 1.79
N ARG A 44 9.68 -15.07 3.09
CA ARG A 44 8.91 -15.76 4.14
C ARG A 44 7.48 -15.22 4.31
N PHE A 45 7.21 -13.99 3.89
CA PHE A 45 5.89 -13.35 3.95
C PHE A 45 5.21 -13.24 2.58
N HIS A 46 5.78 -13.86 1.53
CA HIS A 46 5.24 -13.80 0.17
C HIS A 46 3.80 -14.29 0.06
N SER A 47 3.39 -15.29 0.86
CA SER A 47 2.01 -15.78 0.92
C SER A 47 0.99 -14.75 1.40
N LEU A 48 1.43 -13.69 2.08
CA LEU A 48 0.60 -12.57 2.52
C LEU A 48 0.55 -11.45 1.47
N ALA A 49 1.34 -11.49 0.40
CA ALA A 49 1.31 -10.42 -0.61
C ALA A 49 -0.08 -10.21 -1.26
N PRO A 50 -0.84 -11.26 -1.62
CA PRO A 50 -2.15 -11.11 -2.26
C PRO A 50 -3.18 -10.31 -1.47
N MET A 51 -3.11 -10.32 -0.13
CA MET A 51 -4.03 -9.52 0.67
C MET A 51 -3.72 -8.02 0.63
N TYR A 52 -2.49 -7.61 0.32
CA TYR A 52 -2.07 -6.20 0.37
C TYR A 52 -2.27 -5.44 -0.94
N TYR A 53 -2.14 -6.11 -2.10
CA TYR A 53 -2.42 -5.48 -3.39
C TYR A 53 -3.87 -5.69 -3.87
N ARG A 54 -4.70 -6.39 -3.09
CA ARG A 54 -6.14 -6.50 -3.36
C ARG A 54 -6.79 -5.11 -3.25
N ASN A 55 -7.41 -4.66 -4.34
CA ASN A 55 -7.98 -3.31 -4.49
C ASN A 55 -6.95 -2.16 -4.43
N ALA A 56 -5.66 -2.45 -4.55
CA ALA A 56 -4.66 -1.40 -4.68
C ALA A 56 -4.73 -0.79 -6.09
N GLN A 57 -4.77 0.54 -6.14
CA GLN A 57 -4.77 1.32 -7.38
C GLN A 57 -3.36 1.49 -7.96
N ALA A 58 -2.34 1.38 -7.11
CA ALA A 58 -0.95 1.42 -7.52
C ALA A 58 -0.07 0.52 -6.65
N ALA A 59 1.06 0.11 -7.22
CA ALA A 59 2.11 -0.63 -6.54
C ALA A 59 3.48 -0.02 -6.85
N ILE A 60 4.31 0.13 -5.82
CA ILE A 60 5.70 0.55 -5.96
C ILE A 60 6.58 -0.67 -5.71
N VAL A 61 7.35 -1.06 -6.71
CA VAL A 61 8.32 -2.16 -6.62
C VAL A 61 9.71 -1.55 -6.60
N ALA A 62 10.35 -1.57 -5.44
CA ALA A 62 11.68 -1.02 -5.27
C ALA A 62 12.77 -2.10 -5.39
N TYR A 63 13.88 -1.77 -6.03
CA TYR A 63 15.11 -2.57 -6.06
C TYR A 63 16.31 -1.71 -5.67
N ASP A 64 17.45 -2.33 -5.43
CA ASP A 64 18.71 -1.67 -5.08
C ASP A 64 19.63 -1.60 -6.31
N ILE A 65 19.98 -0.40 -6.77
CA ILE A 65 20.80 -0.20 -7.98
C ILE A 65 22.22 -0.79 -7.85
N THR A 66 22.68 -0.98 -6.61
CA THR A 66 23.99 -1.58 -6.30
C THR A 66 23.95 -3.11 -6.28
N LYS A 67 22.76 -3.72 -6.44
CA LYS A 67 22.59 -5.19 -6.34
C LYS A 67 21.68 -5.72 -7.45
N SER A 68 22.29 -6.25 -8.52
CA SER A 68 21.57 -6.80 -9.68
C SER A 68 20.52 -7.86 -9.33
N VAL A 69 20.82 -8.74 -8.37
CA VAL A 69 19.89 -9.77 -7.88
C VAL A 69 18.55 -9.20 -7.38
N THR A 70 18.55 -7.96 -6.87
CA THR A 70 17.31 -7.31 -6.41
C THR A 70 16.41 -6.88 -7.55
N LEU A 71 16.98 -6.54 -8.72
CA LEU A 71 16.20 -6.27 -9.93
C LEU A 71 15.49 -7.54 -10.40
N ASP A 72 16.15 -8.70 -10.40
CA ASP A 72 15.53 -9.97 -10.81
C ASP A 72 14.34 -10.35 -9.90
N LYS A 73 14.49 -10.09 -8.60
CA LYS A 73 13.39 -10.22 -7.64
C LYS A 73 12.27 -9.23 -7.92
N ALA A 74 12.59 -7.97 -8.23
CA ALA A 74 11.60 -6.97 -8.61
C ALA A 74 10.83 -7.37 -9.89
N LYS A 75 11.50 -7.91 -10.91
CA LYS A 75 10.87 -8.44 -12.13
C LYS A 75 9.87 -9.56 -11.80
N SER A 76 10.22 -10.44 -10.86
CA SER A 76 9.31 -11.50 -10.38
C SER A 76 8.07 -10.91 -9.69
N TRP A 77 8.25 -9.87 -8.85
CA TRP A 77 7.14 -9.17 -8.21
C TRP A 77 6.24 -8.42 -9.20
N VAL A 78 6.80 -7.79 -10.23
CA VAL A 78 6.01 -7.15 -11.29
C VAL A 78 5.13 -8.17 -12.01
N LYS A 79 5.69 -9.33 -12.39
CA LYS A 79 4.93 -10.42 -13.02
C LYS A 79 3.84 -10.96 -12.10
N GLU A 80 4.09 -10.99 -10.80
CA GLU A 80 3.09 -11.38 -9.79
C GLU A 80 1.93 -10.39 -9.76
N LEU A 81 2.23 -9.10 -9.65
CA LEU A 81 1.25 -8.03 -9.61
C LEU A 81 0.42 -7.98 -10.90
N GLN A 82 1.06 -8.08 -12.07
CA GLN A 82 0.35 -8.12 -13.35
C GLN A 82 -0.61 -9.31 -13.47
N ARG A 83 -0.32 -10.44 -12.81
CA ARG A 83 -1.14 -11.65 -12.86
C ARG A 83 -2.28 -11.66 -11.85
N GLN A 84 -2.06 -11.14 -10.65
CA GLN A 84 -2.98 -11.28 -9.52
C GLN A 84 -3.67 -9.98 -9.09
N ALA A 85 -3.10 -8.81 -9.41
CA ALA A 85 -3.70 -7.53 -9.07
C ALA A 85 -4.77 -7.11 -10.08
N GLN A 86 -5.35 -5.92 -9.88
CA GLN A 86 -6.37 -5.39 -10.77
C GLN A 86 -5.76 -5.01 -12.14
N PRO A 87 -6.46 -5.23 -13.26
CA PRO A 87 -5.93 -4.94 -14.61
C PRO A 87 -5.46 -3.50 -14.82
N GLU A 88 -6.03 -2.54 -14.08
CA GLU A 88 -5.74 -1.10 -14.19
C GLU A 88 -4.76 -0.60 -13.12
N ILE A 89 -4.08 -1.50 -12.39
CA ILE A 89 -3.12 -1.10 -11.37
C ILE A 89 -1.93 -0.37 -12.00
N VAL A 90 -1.59 0.80 -11.46
CA VAL A 90 -0.41 1.55 -11.86
C VAL A 90 0.81 0.98 -11.14
N ILE A 91 1.75 0.38 -11.87
CA ILE A 91 2.97 -0.17 -11.28
C ILE A 91 4.14 0.78 -11.56
N ALA A 92 4.89 1.12 -10.51
CA ALA A 92 6.12 1.90 -10.59
C ALA A 92 7.32 1.06 -10.13
N LEU A 93 8.29 0.89 -11.02
CA LEU A 93 9.60 0.30 -10.72
C LEU A 93 10.54 1.41 -10.22
N VAL A 94 11.13 1.22 -9.04
CA VAL A 94 11.97 2.22 -8.39
C VAL A 94 13.36 1.67 -8.10
N GLY A 95 14.38 2.23 -8.75
CA GLY A 95 15.77 1.98 -8.38
C GLY A 95 16.15 2.84 -7.18
N ASN A 96 16.36 2.24 -6.01
CA ASN A 96 16.71 2.96 -4.79
C ASN A 96 18.23 2.93 -4.53
N LYS A 97 18.68 3.78 -3.60
CA LYS A 97 20.08 4.00 -3.20
C LYS A 97 20.93 4.74 -4.23
N LEU A 98 20.32 5.67 -4.95
CA LEU A 98 21.03 6.53 -5.90
C LEU A 98 22.20 7.31 -5.28
N ASP A 99 22.16 7.57 -3.97
CA ASP A 99 23.25 8.18 -3.20
C ASP A 99 24.57 7.40 -3.19
N LEU A 100 24.54 6.08 -3.42
CA LEU A 100 25.76 5.26 -3.50
C LEU A 100 26.45 5.35 -4.86
N VAL A 101 25.74 5.89 -5.87
CA VAL A 101 26.19 5.95 -7.27
C VAL A 101 26.44 7.38 -7.71
N GLN A 102 25.58 8.31 -7.28
CA GLN A 102 25.89 9.73 -7.32
C GLN A 102 26.81 10.02 -6.15
N GLY A 103 28.11 9.84 -6.36
CA GLY A 103 29.08 10.12 -5.32
C GLY A 103 28.81 11.49 -4.69
N ASP A 104 28.77 11.55 -3.37
CA ASP A 104 28.73 12.83 -2.67
C ASP A 104 29.83 13.73 -3.26
N LEU A 105 29.48 14.95 -3.67
CA LEU A 105 30.38 15.96 -4.24
C LEU A 105 31.62 16.28 -3.34
N GLN A 106 31.73 15.64 -2.17
CA GLN A 106 32.80 15.82 -1.19
C GLN A 106 33.65 14.57 -0.91
N SER A 107 33.31 13.38 -1.44
CA SER A 107 34.08 12.16 -1.17
C SER A 107 34.70 11.60 -2.46
N THR A 108 36.03 11.68 -2.51
CA THR A 108 36.89 11.29 -3.64
C THR A 108 37.03 9.78 -3.81
N ASP A 109 36.35 8.98 -2.97
CA ASP A 109 36.49 7.52 -2.89
C ASP A 109 35.20 6.75 -3.26
N ASN A 110 34.16 7.42 -3.80
CA ASN A 110 32.95 6.71 -4.24
C ASN A 110 33.23 5.99 -5.56
N GLU A 111 33.80 4.78 -5.46
CA GLU A 111 33.74 3.78 -6.51
C GLU A 111 32.26 3.59 -6.88
N ASN A 112 31.93 3.79 -8.15
CA ASN A 112 30.57 3.65 -8.63
C ASN A 112 30.10 2.20 -8.41
N GLU A 113 29.38 1.95 -7.32
CA GLU A 113 28.88 0.62 -6.95
C GLU A 113 27.68 0.17 -7.82
N ARG A 114 27.36 0.90 -8.90
CA ARG A 114 26.25 0.55 -9.79
C ARG A 114 26.48 -0.82 -10.42
N GLN A 115 25.61 -1.75 -10.10
CA GLN A 115 25.54 -3.07 -10.74
C GLN A 115 24.41 -3.17 -11.76
N VAL A 116 23.45 -2.25 -11.71
CA VAL A 116 22.31 -2.19 -12.63
C VAL A 116 22.41 -0.91 -13.47
N PRO A 117 22.71 -1.00 -14.77
CA PRO A 117 22.61 0.13 -15.68
C PRO A 117 21.19 0.69 -15.69
N GLU A 118 21.07 2.02 -15.68
CA GLU A 118 19.76 2.70 -15.74
C GLU A 118 18.99 2.29 -17.01
N GLU A 119 19.70 2.21 -18.14
CA GLU A 119 19.16 1.81 -19.45
C GLU A 119 18.50 0.43 -19.41
N ASP A 120 19.10 -0.55 -18.74
CA ASP A 120 18.55 -1.92 -18.65
C ASP A 120 17.25 -1.95 -17.84
N ALA A 121 17.20 -1.19 -16.74
CA ALA A 121 16.02 -1.11 -15.90
C ALA A 121 14.90 -0.30 -16.57
N GLN A 122 15.25 0.77 -17.29
CA GLN A 122 14.32 1.59 -18.06
C GLN A 122 13.74 0.80 -19.23
N ALA A 123 14.56 0.10 -20.02
CA ALA A 123 14.10 -0.73 -21.12
C ALA A 123 13.10 -1.80 -20.64
N TYR A 124 13.38 -2.44 -19.51
CA TYR A 124 12.45 -3.38 -18.89
C TYR A 124 11.14 -2.71 -18.46
N ALA A 125 11.21 -1.52 -17.86
CA ALA A 125 10.02 -0.79 -17.44
C ALA A 125 9.15 -0.38 -18.64
N GLU A 126 9.75 0.07 -19.74
CA GLU A 126 9.05 0.41 -20.98
C GLU A 126 8.40 -0.83 -21.60
N GLU A 127 9.12 -1.96 -21.69
CA GLU A 127 8.60 -3.24 -22.19
C GLU A 127 7.41 -3.73 -21.37
N ALA A 128 7.47 -3.59 -20.04
CA ALA A 128 6.43 -4.03 -19.12
C ALA A 128 5.32 -2.98 -18.87
N GLY A 129 5.41 -1.79 -19.48
CA GLY A 129 4.42 -0.70 -19.34
C GLY A 129 4.40 -0.04 -17.94
N LEU A 130 5.52 -0.03 -17.23
CA LEU A 130 5.67 0.47 -15.87
C LEU A 130 6.11 1.94 -15.86
N LEU A 131 5.89 2.63 -14.75
CA LEU A 131 6.63 3.86 -14.45
C LEU A 131 8.03 3.51 -13.96
N PHE A 132 9.05 4.29 -14.31
CA PHE A 132 10.43 4.09 -13.85
C PHE A 132 10.99 5.36 -13.21
N PHE A 133 11.64 5.20 -12.05
CA PHE A 133 12.34 6.27 -11.36
C PHE A 133 13.56 5.74 -10.60
N GLU A 134 14.64 6.49 -10.58
CA GLU A 134 15.72 6.29 -9.62
C GLU A 134 15.55 7.26 -8.43
N THR A 135 15.71 6.75 -7.22
CA THR A 135 15.47 7.47 -5.97
C THR A 135 16.57 7.23 -4.96
N SER A 136 16.70 8.14 -4.00
CA SER A 136 17.46 7.89 -2.78
C SER A 136 16.60 8.21 -1.58
N ALA A 137 16.31 7.18 -0.79
CA ALA A 137 15.67 7.35 0.51
C ALA A 137 16.56 8.12 1.50
N LYS A 138 17.89 8.07 1.34
CA LYS A 138 18.88 8.74 2.21
C LYS A 138 18.91 10.25 1.95
N SER A 139 19.07 10.65 0.69
CA SER A 139 19.11 12.07 0.30
C SER A 139 17.72 12.66 0.01
N ASN A 140 16.66 11.86 0.11
CA ASN A 140 15.27 12.24 -0.24
C ASN A 140 15.10 12.64 -1.72
N LEU A 141 15.96 12.13 -2.59
CA LEU A 141 15.92 12.43 -4.02
C LEU A 141 14.84 11.60 -4.71
N ASN A 142 14.00 12.26 -5.52
CA ASN A 142 12.92 11.68 -6.34
C ASN A 142 11.82 10.90 -5.59
N VAL A 143 11.87 10.82 -4.25
CA VAL A 143 10.85 10.11 -3.46
C VAL A 143 9.47 10.73 -3.68
N GLU A 144 9.33 12.05 -3.60
CA GLU A 144 8.05 12.74 -3.83
C GLU A 144 7.59 12.66 -5.28
N ALA A 145 8.53 12.69 -6.24
CA ALA A 145 8.24 12.60 -7.67
C ALA A 145 7.53 11.30 -8.03
N VAL A 146 7.93 10.17 -7.44
CA VAL A 146 7.28 8.86 -7.63
C VAL A 146 5.81 8.92 -7.20
N PHE A 147 5.53 9.43 -6.00
CA PHE A 147 4.16 9.51 -5.49
C PHE A 147 3.30 10.48 -6.29
N ASN A 148 3.86 11.61 -6.74
CA ASN A 148 3.16 12.57 -7.58
C ASN A 148 2.79 11.94 -8.94
N ALA A 149 3.74 11.28 -9.62
CA ALA A 149 3.48 10.62 -10.90
C ALA A 149 2.42 9.52 -10.81
N ILE A 150 2.39 8.77 -9.70
CA ILE A 150 1.32 7.80 -9.41
C ILE A 150 -0.01 8.53 -9.21
N GLY A 151 -0.03 9.61 -8.43
CA GLY A 151 -1.23 10.42 -8.19
C GLY A 151 -1.82 11.04 -9.46
N GLU A 152 -1.00 11.36 -10.45
CA GLU A 152 -1.44 11.86 -11.75
C GLU A 152 -2.03 10.76 -12.64
N LYS A 153 -1.48 9.55 -12.60
CA LYS A 153 -1.98 8.41 -13.41
C LYS A 153 -3.26 7.78 -12.89
N ILE A 154 -3.56 7.86 -11.59
CA ILE A 154 -4.78 7.24 -11.02
C ILE A 154 -6.01 8.10 -11.37
N PRO A 155 -7.01 7.56 -12.09
CA PRO A 155 -8.22 8.30 -12.45
C PRO A 155 -9.06 8.69 -11.23
N LEU A 156 -9.68 9.87 -11.29
CA LEU A 156 -10.52 10.43 -10.22
C LEU A 156 -11.72 9.56 -9.84
N GLU A 157 -12.22 8.71 -10.73
CA GLU A 157 -13.38 7.84 -10.41
C GLU A 157 -13.08 6.86 -9.28
N HIS A 158 -11.80 6.49 -9.07
CA HIS A 158 -11.38 5.62 -7.97
C HIS A 158 -11.03 6.38 -6.67
N THR A 159 -11.01 7.71 -6.69
CA THR A 159 -10.71 8.55 -5.51
C THR A 159 -11.92 8.77 -4.61
N HIS A 160 -13.12 8.51 -5.13
CA HIS A 160 -14.33 8.47 -4.31
C HIS A 160 -14.47 7.06 -3.75
N GLY A 161 -14.02 6.87 -2.51
CA GLY A 161 -14.64 5.85 -1.67
C GLY A 161 -16.15 6.00 -1.85
N ARG A 162 -16.85 4.91 -2.17
CA ARG A 162 -18.31 4.85 -2.26
C ARG A 162 -18.91 5.54 -1.03
N ASN A 163 -19.18 6.83 -1.13
CA ASN A 163 -20.18 7.50 -0.34
C ASN A 163 -21.48 6.93 -0.89
N THR A 164 -21.87 5.78 -0.34
CA THR A 164 -23.21 5.26 -0.52
C THR A 164 -24.17 6.41 -0.22
N SER A 165 -24.95 6.77 -1.24
CA SER A 165 -26.03 7.74 -1.14
C SER A 165 -27.01 7.26 -0.06
N ALA A 166 -26.81 7.72 1.17
CA ALA A 166 -27.78 7.65 2.25
C ALA A 166 -28.45 9.03 2.37
N ALA A 167 -29.13 9.44 1.31
CA ALA A 167 -30.11 10.50 1.34
C ALA A 167 -31.46 9.91 0.89
N ASN A 168 -32.47 10.04 1.76
CA ASN A 168 -33.86 9.63 1.62
C ASN A 168 -34.20 8.13 1.68
N ARG A 169 -34.21 7.59 2.90
CA ARG A 169 -35.38 6.81 3.34
C ARG A 169 -35.96 7.43 4.60
N THR A 170 -36.97 8.26 4.40
CA THR A 170 -37.87 8.73 5.45
C THR A 170 -38.50 7.53 6.15
N MET A 171 -38.21 7.41 7.44
CA MET A 171 -38.80 6.47 8.39
C MET A 171 -40.33 6.53 8.34
N SER A 172 -40.96 5.45 7.89
CA SER A 172 -42.31 5.08 8.29
C SER A 172 -42.23 4.37 9.64
N GLN A 173 -43.15 4.74 10.54
CA GLN A 173 -43.25 4.32 11.93
C GLN A 173 -43.26 2.80 12.13
N GLY A 174 -42.56 2.35 13.16
CA GLY A 174 -42.59 0.96 13.63
C GLY A 174 -41.94 0.85 15.01
N LYS A 175 -42.59 1.43 16.02
CA LYS A 175 -42.20 1.38 17.43
C LYS A 175 -42.47 -0.03 17.96
N ILE A 176 -41.41 -0.78 18.30
CA ILE A 176 -41.52 -2.06 19.02
C ILE A 176 -41.24 -1.80 20.51
N ASP A 177 -42.32 -1.73 21.30
CA ASP A 177 -42.29 -1.64 22.77
C ASP A 177 -42.07 -3.05 23.37
N LEU A 178 -41.07 -3.17 24.25
CA LEU A 178 -40.63 -4.43 24.86
C LEU A 178 -41.27 -4.62 26.25
N ALA A 179 -42.24 -5.54 26.29
CA ALA A 179 -42.67 -6.38 27.43
C ALA A 179 -43.12 -5.71 28.76
N GLN A 180 -44.44 -5.61 28.92
CA GLN A 180 -45.15 -5.60 30.21
C GLN A 180 -45.24 -7.03 30.80
N GLN A 181 -45.15 -7.11 32.13
CA GLN A 181 -45.33 -8.32 32.96
C GLN A 181 -46.74 -8.92 32.85
N PRO A 182 -46.91 -10.25 33.05
CA PRO A 182 -48.24 -10.84 33.23
C PRO A 182 -48.68 -10.80 34.71
N PRO A 183 -49.99 -10.68 35.00
CA PRO A 183 -50.51 -10.69 36.37
C PRO A 183 -50.74 -12.12 36.89
N SER A 184 -50.58 -12.26 38.20
CA SER A 184 -50.83 -13.44 39.02
C SER A 184 -52.32 -13.73 39.24
N GLY A 185 -52.71 -15.02 39.21
CA GLY A 185 -54.03 -15.52 39.62
C GLY A 185 -53.99 -17.04 39.86
N LEU A 186 -54.47 -17.47 41.03
CA LEU A 186 -54.33 -18.79 41.63
C LEU A 186 -55.16 -19.90 40.94
N ASN A 187 -54.66 -21.15 40.96
CA ASN A 187 -55.31 -22.20 41.75
C ASN A 187 -54.49 -23.50 41.91
N SER A 188 -54.61 -24.04 43.10
CA SER A 188 -54.05 -25.24 43.72
C SER A 188 -54.42 -26.56 43.06
N THR A 189 -53.52 -27.55 43.06
CA THR A 189 -53.59 -28.83 43.84
C THR A 189 -52.75 -29.95 43.21
N THR A 190 -51.98 -30.66 44.06
CA THR A 190 -51.53 -32.08 43.96
C THR A 190 -50.57 -32.45 42.82
N SER A 191 -49.58 -33.34 42.93
CA SER A 191 -49.09 -34.24 43.97
C SER A 191 -47.68 -34.70 43.58
N SER A 192 -46.84 -34.83 44.58
CA SER A 192 -45.63 -35.65 44.76
C SER A 192 -45.43 -36.91 43.87
N CYS A 193 -44.13 -37.15 43.58
CA CYS A 193 -43.40 -38.40 43.32
C CYS A 193 -43.73 -39.30 42.11
N ALA A 194 -42.69 -39.65 41.31
CA ALA A 194 -41.99 -40.93 41.44
C ALA A 194 -40.79 -41.05 40.47
N CYS A 195 -39.69 -41.56 41.04
CA CYS A 195 -38.53 -42.29 40.47
C CYS A 195 -37.58 -41.57 39.50
#